data_AF-A0A438BWM5-F1
#
_entry.id   AF-A0A438BWM5-F1
#
_cell.length_a   1.000
_cell.length_b   1.000
_cell.length_c   1.000
_cell.angle_alpha   90.00
_cell.angle_beta   90.00
_cell.angle_gamma   90.00
#
_symmetry.space_group_name_H-M   'P 1'
#
loop_
_entity.id
_entity.type
_entity.pdbx_description
1 polymer ?
#
loop_
_entity_poly.entity_id
_entity_poly.type
_entity_poly.pdbx_seq_one_letter_code
_entity_poly.pdbx_strand_id
1 'polypeptide(L)'
;MPPLFLQALHGKKGTNNASENFEVLRQVKCKSPVKYKDPGCPTISVSIGGTCVEKALFDLGASVNLLPYSIYKQLGLGELKPTSTTLSLADRSVKIPRGMIEDVLVQVDKFYYPVDFVVLDTDPVVK
;
A
#
# COMPACT_ATOMS: atom_id res chain seq x y z
N MET A 1 -15.36 -12.29 -22.25
CA MET A 1 -14.61 -12.19 -23.53
C MET A 1 -13.38 -13.08 -23.43
N PRO A 2 -13.12 -13.99 -24.38
CA PRO A 2 -11.87 -14.75 -24.39
C PRO A 2 -10.67 -13.81 -24.66
N PRO A 3 -9.47 -14.09 -24.11
CA PRO A 3 -8.27 -13.31 -24.37
C PRO A 3 -7.94 -13.27 -25.88
N LEU A 4 -7.48 -12.10 -26.36
CA LEU A 4 -7.08 -11.86 -27.76
C LEU A 4 -6.09 -12.91 -28.31
N PHE A 5 -5.27 -13.50 -27.45
CA PHE A 5 -4.31 -14.54 -27.83
C PHE A 5 -4.97 -15.78 -28.46
N LEU A 6 -6.20 -16.14 -28.03
CA LEU A 6 -6.95 -17.26 -28.62
C LEU A 6 -7.49 -16.97 -30.02
N GLN A 7 -7.71 -15.70 -30.35
CA GLN A 7 -8.23 -15.31 -31.67
C GLN A 7 -7.13 -15.34 -32.74
N ALA A 8 -5.86 -15.21 -32.35
CA ALA A 8 -4.72 -15.18 -33.26
C ALA A 8 -4.36 -16.55 -33.87
N LEU A 9 -4.93 -17.66 -33.38
CA LEU A 9 -4.64 -19.02 -33.87
C LEU A 9 -5.51 -19.46 -35.06
N HIS A 10 -6.49 -18.66 -35.48
CA HIS A 10 -7.44 -19.03 -36.54
C HIS A 10 -6.88 -18.92 -37.98
N GLY A 11 -5.57 -18.68 -38.14
CA GLY A 11 -4.99 -18.24 -39.42
C GLY A 11 -3.90 -19.11 -40.08
N LYS A 12 -3.48 -20.24 -39.52
CA LYS A 12 -2.38 -21.05 -40.12
C LYS A 12 -2.79 -22.49 -40.43
N LYS A 13 -2.73 -22.82 -41.71
CA LYS A 13 -3.06 -24.13 -42.30
C LYS A 13 -1.83 -25.06 -42.20
N GLY A 14 -2.01 -26.21 -41.53
CA GLY A 14 -1.26 -27.45 -41.76
C GLY A 14 -0.09 -27.77 -40.82
N THR A 15 -0.36 -28.54 -39.76
CA THR A 15 0.43 -29.69 -39.28
C THR A 15 -0.49 -30.56 -38.40
N ASN A 16 -0.38 -31.89 -38.51
CA ASN A 16 -1.34 -32.91 -38.02
C ASN A 16 -1.32 -33.13 -36.49
N ASN A 17 -1.08 -32.08 -35.71
CA ASN A 17 -0.86 -32.13 -34.27
C ASN A 17 -1.80 -31.16 -33.52
N ALA A 18 -2.75 -30.56 -34.25
CA ALA A 18 -3.60 -29.48 -33.74
C ALA A 18 -4.54 -29.93 -32.63
N SER A 19 -5.04 -31.19 -32.68
CA SER A 19 -5.90 -31.76 -31.65
C SER A 19 -5.15 -32.01 -30.34
N GLU A 20 -3.96 -32.61 -30.40
CA GLU A 20 -3.11 -32.85 -29.24
C GLU A 20 -2.64 -31.54 -28.58
N ASN A 21 -2.27 -30.53 -29.38
CA ASN A 21 -1.91 -29.21 -28.86
C ASN A 21 -3.09 -28.50 -28.18
N PHE A 22 -4.32 -28.65 -28.69
CA PHE A 22 -5.51 -28.09 -28.03
C PHE A 22 -5.84 -28.79 -26.71
N GLU A 23 -5.64 -30.11 -26.65
CA GLU A 23 -5.82 -30.92 -25.44
C GLU A 23 -4.81 -30.52 -24.35
N VAL A 24 -3.53 -30.34 -24.74
CA VAL A 24 -2.45 -29.90 -23.85
C VAL A 24 -2.68 -28.45 -23.37
N LEU A 25 -3.12 -27.54 -24.24
CA LEU A 25 -3.49 -26.16 -23.86
C LEU A 25 -4.72 -26.11 -22.94
N ARG A 26 -5.66 -27.06 -23.07
CA ARG A 26 -6.80 -27.20 -22.15
C ARG A 26 -6.40 -27.76 -20.79
N GLN A 27 -5.38 -28.62 -20.72
CA GLN A 27 -4.81 -29.09 -19.45
C GLN A 27 -3.91 -28.03 -18.80
N VAL A 28 -3.22 -27.20 -19.60
CA VAL A 28 -2.60 -25.93 -19.18
C VAL A 28 -3.67 -24.84 -19.07
N LYS A 29 -4.81 -25.15 -18.46
CA LYS A 29 -5.70 -24.12 -17.92
C LYS A 29 -5.00 -23.60 -16.67
N CYS A 30 -3.98 -22.77 -16.89
CA CYS A 30 -3.34 -21.98 -15.84
C CYS A 30 -4.48 -21.37 -15.04
N LYS A 31 -4.71 -21.89 -13.83
CA LYS A 31 -5.62 -21.27 -12.88
C LYS A 31 -4.96 -19.94 -12.55
N SER A 32 -5.24 -18.93 -13.37
CA SER A 32 -4.78 -17.58 -13.13
C SER A 32 -5.18 -17.24 -11.70
N PRO A 33 -4.24 -16.76 -10.87
CA PRO A 33 -4.57 -16.42 -9.49
C PRO A 33 -5.76 -15.47 -9.52
N VAL A 34 -6.72 -15.72 -8.63
CA VAL A 34 -7.93 -14.91 -8.54
C VAL A 34 -7.48 -13.48 -8.24
N LYS A 35 -7.73 -12.58 -9.19
CA LYS A 35 -7.48 -11.15 -8.99
C LYS A 35 -8.51 -10.65 -7.99
N TYR A 36 -8.07 -10.34 -6.78
CA TYR A 36 -8.90 -9.67 -5.80
C TYR A 36 -9.28 -8.27 -6.31
N LYS A 37 -10.45 -7.79 -5.90
CA LYS A 37 -10.84 -6.40 -6.16
C LYS A 37 -9.85 -5.48 -5.46
N ASP A 38 -9.58 -4.34 -6.08
CA ASP A 38 -8.80 -3.28 -5.47
C ASP A 38 -9.56 -2.77 -4.22
N PRO A 39 -8.96 -2.80 -3.02
CA PRO A 39 -9.56 -2.24 -1.82
C PRO A 39 -9.64 -0.71 -1.85
N GLY A 40 -8.98 -0.04 -2.79
CA GLY A 40 -8.96 1.41 -2.93
C GLY A 40 -8.01 2.05 -1.92
N CYS A 41 -8.50 2.31 -0.70
CA CYS A 41 -7.74 2.92 0.40
C CYS A 41 -7.44 1.85 1.46
N PRO A 42 -6.38 1.04 1.29
CA PRO A 42 -6.07 -0.03 2.22
C PRO A 42 -5.74 0.57 3.59
N THR A 43 -6.53 0.21 4.60
CA THR A 43 -6.30 0.64 5.99
C THR A 43 -6.10 -0.55 6.89
N ILE A 44 -5.27 -0.40 7.91
CA ILE A 44 -5.00 -1.38 8.94
C ILE A 44 -5.20 -0.74 10.32
N SER A 45 -5.58 -1.56 11.30
CA SER A 45 -5.60 -1.12 12.69
C SER A 45 -4.24 -1.32 13.33
N VAL A 46 -3.75 -0.31 14.01
CA VAL A 46 -2.46 -0.32 14.71
C VAL A 46 -2.61 0.23 16.11
N SER A 47 -1.67 -0.08 17.01
CA SER A 47 -1.58 0.54 18.32
C SER A 47 -0.22 1.21 18.51
N ILE A 48 -0.21 2.44 19.02
CA ILE A 48 0.99 3.22 19.31
C ILE A 48 0.89 3.70 20.75
N GLY A 49 1.84 3.33 21.60
CA GLY A 49 1.81 3.71 23.02
C GLY A 49 0.53 3.29 23.75
N GLY A 50 -0.09 2.17 23.35
CA GLY A 50 -1.36 1.69 23.89
C GLY A 50 -2.61 2.39 23.34
N THR A 51 -2.47 3.38 22.46
CA THR A 51 -3.58 4.03 21.78
C THR A 51 -3.87 3.33 20.46
N CYS A 52 -5.10 2.84 20.28
CA CYS A 52 -5.54 2.21 19.04
C CYS A 52 -5.85 3.27 17.96
N VAL A 53 -5.28 3.09 16.78
CA VAL A 53 -5.60 3.83 15.56
C VAL A 53 -6.23 2.84 14.59
N GLU A 54 -7.55 2.89 14.46
CA GLU A 54 -8.32 1.87 13.72
C GLU A 54 -8.05 1.88 12.20
N LYS A 55 -7.73 3.06 11.65
CA LYS A 55 -7.66 3.31 10.20
C LYS A 55 -6.33 3.96 9.80
N ALA A 56 -5.22 3.29 10.08
CA ALA A 56 -3.92 3.70 9.54
C ALA A 56 -3.84 3.33 8.05
N LEU A 57 -3.52 4.31 7.21
CA LEU A 57 -3.36 4.10 5.77
C LEU A 57 -2.09 3.29 5.49
N PHE A 58 -2.22 2.21 4.72
CA PHE A 58 -1.10 1.39 4.27
C PHE A 58 -0.73 1.72 2.83
N ASP A 59 0.05 2.78 2.65
CA ASP A 59 0.44 3.27 1.33
C ASP A 59 1.83 2.75 0.93
N LEU A 60 1.88 1.75 0.04
CA LEU A 60 3.13 1.23 -0.52
C LEU A 60 3.79 2.18 -1.53
N GLY A 61 3.08 3.22 -1.99
CA GLY A 61 3.60 4.25 -2.87
C GLY A 61 4.32 5.38 -2.10
N ALA A 62 4.13 5.47 -0.78
CA ALA A 62 4.81 6.45 0.05
C ALA A 62 6.22 5.97 0.42
N SER A 63 7.20 6.87 0.31
CA SER A 63 8.60 6.58 0.70
C SER A 63 8.88 6.80 2.18
N VAL A 64 7.97 7.47 2.90
CA VAL A 64 8.10 7.82 4.32
C VAL A 64 6.79 7.59 5.05
N ASN A 65 6.86 7.30 6.35
CA ASN A 65 5.66 7.22 7.19
C ASN A 65 5.31 8.61 7.72
N LEU A 66 4.03 8.96 7.67
CA LEU A 66 3.52 10.24 8.13
C LEU A 66 2.70 10.06 9.40
N LEU A 67 2.88 10.96 10.36
CA LEU A 67 2.04 11.04 11.55
C LEU A 67 1.43 12.45 11.64
N PRO A 68 0.10 12.58 11.63
CA PRO A 68 -0.56 13.86 11.85
C PRO A 68 -0.15 14.47 13.20
N TYR A 69 0.16 15.77 13.22
CA TYR A 69 0.59 16.46 14.43
C TYR A 69 -0.44 16.38 15.56
N SER A 70 -1.74 16.40 15.23
CA SER A 70 -2.83 16.23 16.21
C SER A 70 -2.74 14.90 16.95
N ILE A 71 -2.45 13.80 16.23
CA ILE A 71 -2.31 12.46 16.81
C ILE A 71 -0.99 12.36 17.58
N TYR A 72 0.12 12.83 17.01
CA TYR A 72 1.40 12.91 17.72
C TYR A 72 1.26 13.63 19.07
N LYS A 73 0.55 14.75 19.12
CA LYS A 73 0.33 15.52 20.35
C LYS A 73 -0.51 14.75 21.38
N GLN A 74 -1.50 13.96 20.94
CA GLN A 74 -2.30 13.12 21.82
C GLN A 74 -1.49 11.94 22.37
N LEU A 75 -0.59 11.37 21.56
CA LEU A 75 0.26 10.25 21.95
C LEU A 75 1.40 10.66 22.90
N GLY A 76 1.77 11.95 22.93
CA GLY A 76 2.78 12.47 23.86
C GLY A 76 4.18 11.87 23.64
N LEU A 77 4.57 11.63 22.39
CA LEU A 77 5.78 10.87 22.00
C LEU A 77 7.13 11.59 22.26
N GLY A 78 7.17 12.60 23.13
CA GLY A 78 8.38 13.36 23.43
C GLY A 78 8.68 14.45 22.39
N GLU A 79 9.90 15.00 22.38
CA GLU A 79 10.30 16.10 21.50
C GLU A 79 10.52 15.64 20.05
N LEU A 80 10.15 16.49 19.08
CA LEU A 80 10.45 16.23 17.67
C LEU A 80 11.91 16.57 17.36
N LYS A 81 12.58 15.67 16.66
CA LYS A 81 13.88 15.94 16.07
C LYS A 81 13.72 16.93 14.92
N PRO A 82 14.45 18.06 14.91
CA PRO A 82 14.44 18.98 13.79
C PRO A 82 14.88 18.30 12.49
N THR A 83 14.22 18.63 11.38
CA THR A 83 14.61 18.16 10.05
C THR A 83 14.58 19.32 9.05
N SER A 84 15.52 19.33 8.11
CA SER A 84 15.54 20.25 6.97
C SER A 84 14.85 19.68 5.73
N THR A 85 14.29 18.48 5.82
CA THR A 85 13.60 17.81 4.71
C THR A 85 12.29 18.50 4.37
N THR A 86 11.97 18.57 3.08
CA THR A 86 10.64 18.94 2.57
C THR A 86 9.96 17.74 1.93
N LEU A 87 8.64 17.64 2.04
CA LEU A 87 7.87 16.56 1.44
C LEU A 87 7.10 17.06 0.22
N SER A 88 7.21 16.33 -0.89
CA SER A 88 6.33 16.50 -2.05
C SER A 88 5.22 15.47 -1.99
N LEU A 89 3.97 15.94 -1.99
CA LEU A 89 2.80 15.08 -1.94
C LEU A 89 2.31 14.72 -3.36
N ALA A 90 1.41 13.74 -3.45
CA ALA A 90 0.87 13.27 -4.74
C ALA A 90 0.08 14.36 -5.49
N ASP A 91 -0.47 15.32 -4.77
CA ASP A 91 -1.12 16.52 -5.33
C ASP A 91 -0.11 17.59 -5.80
N ARG A 92 1.19 17.28 -5.75
CA ARG A 92 2.32 18.16 -6.09
C ARG A 92 2.52 19.33 -5.14
N SER A 93 1.79 19.37 -4.02
CA SER A 93 2.07 20.32 -2.95
C SER A 93 3.36 19.97 -2.23
N VAL A 94 4.07 20.99 -1.76
CA VAL A 94 5.26 20.83 -0.93
C VAL A 94 4.93 21.23 0.50
N LYS A 95 5.18 20.35 1.46
CA LYS A 95 4.99 20.60 2.89
C LYS A 95 6.31 20.55 3.65
N ILE A 96 6.42 21.45 4.62
CA ILE A 96 7.51 21.47 5.59
C ILE A 96 7.03 20.71 6.83
N PRO A 97 7.70 19.62 7.23
CA PRO A 97 7.40 18.93 8.47
C PRO A 97 7.69 19.78 9.71
N ARG A 98 7.00 19.47 10.80
CA ARG A 98 7.38 20.00 12.12
C ARG A 98 8.66 19.36 12.64
N GLY A 99 8.93 18.13 12.23
CA GLY A 99 10.08 17.36 12.66
C GLY A 99 9.88 15.87 12.42
N MET A 100 10.78 15.08 12.97
CA MET A 100 10.76 13.62 12.91
C MET A 100 10.71 13.03 14.32
N ILE A 101 10.10 11.87 14.45
CA ILE A 101 10.22 11.02 15.64
C ILE A 101 10.70 9.65 15.19
N GLU A 102 11.76 9.16 15.82
CA GLU A 102 12.46 7.93 15.45
C GLU A 102 12.08 6.80 16.42
N ASP A 103 12.18 5.55 15.95
CA ASP A 103 12.01 4.33 16.76
C ASP A 103 10.66 4.21 17.51
N VAL A 104 9.57 4.72 16.94
CA VAL A 104 8.23 4.58 17.54
C VAL A 104 7.75 3.14 17.38
N LEU A 105 7.45 2.48 18.50
CA LEU A 105 6.90 1.12 18.48
C LEU A 105 5.44 1.14 18.02
N VAL A 106 5.20 0.61 16.83
CA VAL A 106 3.89 0.37 16.25
C VAL A 106 3.54 -1.10 16.39
N GLN A 107 2.42 -1.38 17.05
CA GLN A 107 1.89 -2.71 17.16
C GLN A 107 0.90 -2.98 16.03
N VAL A 108 1.11 -4.07 15.30
CA VAL A 108 0.18 -4.62 14.32
C VAL A 108 -0.15 -6.05 14.73
N ASP A 109 -1.42 -6.28 15.07
CA ASP A 109 -1.86 -7.54 15.70
C ASP A 109 -1.01 -7.84 16.96
N LYS A 110 -0.19 -8.89 16.95
CA LYS A 110 0.70 -9.28 18.06
C LYS A 110 2.16 -8.87 17.89
N PHE A 111 2.50 -8.22 16.78
CA PHE A 111 3.88 -7.90 16.43
C PHE A 111 4.16 -6.41 16.64
N TYR A 112 5.40 -6.10 17.02
CA TYR A 112 5.89 -4.74 17.23
C TYR A 112 6.97 -4.41 16.21
N TYR A 113 6.85 -3.23 15.61
CA TYR A 113 7.78 -2.73 14.62
C TYR A 113 8.24 -1.33 15.03
N PRO A 114 9.55 -1.05 15.10
CA PRO A 114 10.05 0.31 15.22
C PRO A 114 9.82 1.04 13.89
N VAL A 115 9.25 2.24 13.97
CA VAL A 115 8.91 3.06 12.81
C VAL A 115 9.31 4.50 13.05
N ASP A 116 10.01 5.09 12.08
CA ASP A 116 10.27 6.52 12.05
C ASP A 116 9.12 7.24 11.34
N PHE A 117 8.64 8.32 11.96
CA PHE A 117 7.58 9.14 11.41
C PHE A 117 8.06 10.56 11.13
N VAL A 118 7.65 11.08 9.98
CA VAL A 118 7.66 12.51 9.70
C VAL A 118 6.35 13.12 10.19
N VAL A 119 6.44 14.14 11.04
CA VAL A 119 5.26 14.76 11.65
C VAL A 119 4.84 16.00 10.87
N LEU A 120 3.59 16.01 10.39
CA LEU A 120 3.03 17.07 9.55
C LEU A 120 1.81 17.72 10.19
N ASP A 121 1.61 19.00 9.90
CA ASP A 121 0.31 19.64 10.06
C ASP A 121 -0.66 19.14 8.98
N THR A 122 -1.75 18.56 9.44
CA THR A 122 -2.89 18.13 8.63
C THR A 122 -4.12 18.87 9.12
N ASP A 123 -4.99 19.28 8.20
CA ASP A 123 -6.29 19.79 8.59
C ASP A 123 -7.05 18.74 9.40
N PRO A 124 -7.81 19.15 10.43
CA PRO A 124 -8.58 18.20 11.22
C PRO A 124 -9.52 17.42 10.30
N VAL A 125 -9.49 16.09 10.42
CA VAL A 125 -10.49 15.24 9.78
C VAL A 125 -11.83 15.63 10.38
N VAL A 126 -12.69 16.26 9.58
CA VAL A 126 -14.06 16.57 9.98
C VAL A 126 -14.73 15.24 10.31
N LYS A 127 -15.19 15.11 11.56
CA LYS A 127 -15.90 13.93 12.07
C LYS A 127 -17.26 13.77 11.41
#